data_AF-A0A0N8T4S5-F1
#
_entry.id   AF-A0A0N8T4S5-F1
#
_cell.length_a   1.000
_cell.length_b   1.000
_cell.length_c   1.000
_cell.angle_alpha   90.00
_cell.angle_beta   90.00
_cell.angle_gamma   90.00
#
_symmetry.space_group_name_H-M   'P 1'
#
loop_
_entity.id
_entity.type
_entity.pdbx_description
1 polymer ?
#
loop_
_entity_poly.entity_id
_entity_poly.type
_entity_poly.pdbx_seq_one_letter_code
_entity_poly.pdbx_strand_id
1 'polypeptide(L)'
;MERQYTSPTLGDVAQYAVAACGVMPRKARNRDDETEFDESTAKTYQKRMQRLAKEDCNLQEAFEDIAQLLTHSLGRYIRCPFWAEQIRDLLNELNWSYSSMVKSMGTMMTKRDTTRFFLTSYAVDVAVRSLARNWVVFQGYIYAASQPMEPCWYLPSNVEGKLSTSLDKVLGWAYASCGLALATFHDPIGVAGDTTKLKQNERAVRSWKNGQHLPSVPTLVSILGDSFQALSSIGRPVERRLQDGIVTCAVIARITTCVSKDIKEQLGTEYLTDILSQTRLYYGWIRTEINEYMSQLNDEVASRLAHHLVEVGTDKRGQAEAFERVELGIKMAPDFWAFFESKRHNASELLLSHRDDDGHLPNDVVQWIESHYGAYAARVRSDGISRWRIDKPELFDHYLQRALAMRNGSGVTLSAVETLHAEMKSAGVAERLPWLVHWLKGIVSYRKEDYDSASSHYATAFQLAKYSAGDLQYSLVNQYLEVIAKTKQWRRFKQGVRWANYLDIPVRWLRDKEPTEENIRNSYGILGLEKIHYFLM
;
A
#
# COMPACT_ATOMS: atom_id res chain seq x y z
N MET A 1 -6.44 25.57 5.90
CA MET A 1 -5.36 25.83 4.94
C MET A 1 -5.08 24.52 4.23
N GLU A 2 -5.37 24.46 2.94
CA GLU A 2 -5.20 23.25 2.15
C GLU A 2 -3.71 23.04 1.85
N ARG A 3 -3.15 21.88 2.23
CA ARG A 3 -1.72 21.58 2.02
C ARG A 3 -1.54 21.11 0.58
N GLN A 4 -1.05 21.99 -0.28
CA GLN A 4 -0.83 21.67 -1.69
C GLN A 4 0.33 20.67 -1.87
N TYR A 5 1.46 20.93 -1.21
CA TYR A 5 2.69 20.13 -1.31
C TYR A 5 2.85 19.24 -0.07
N THR A 6 2.34 18.02 -0.16
CA THR A 6 2.33 17.07 0.95
C THR A 6 2.04 15.67 0.42
N SER A 7 2.45 14.65 1.16
CA SER A 7 2.00 13.28 0.88
C SER A 7 0.54 13.11 1.31
N PRO A 8 -0.22 12.16 0.73
CA PRO A 8 -1.52 11.78 1.27
C PRO A 8 -1.46 11.51 2.79
N THR A 9 -2.49 11.91 3.52
CA THR A 9 -2.55 11.57 4.95
C THR A 9 -2.83 10.08 5.11
N LEU A 10 -2.59 9.53 6.30
CA LEU A 10 -2.99 8.16 6.58
C LEU A 10 -4.49 7.94 6.37
N GLY A 11 -5.31 8.92 6.78
CA GLY A 11 -6.74 8.88 6.57
C GLY A 11 -7.11 8.79 5.09
N ASP A 12 -6.41 9.55 4.23
CA ASP A 12 -6.60 9.49 2.77
C ASP A 12 -6.30 8.07 2.24
N VAL A 13 -5.18 7.48 2.67
CA VAL A 13 -4.75 6.13 2.24
C VAL A 13 -5.72 5.05 2.72
N ALA A 14 -6.11 5.08 4.00
CA ALA A 14 -7.03 4.11 4.57
C ALA A 14 -8.42 4.18 3.92
N GLN A 15 -8.95 5.39 3.71
CA GLN A 15 -10.22 5.58 3.02
C GLN A 15 -10.17 5.05 1.59
N TYR A 16 -9.07 5.33 0.87
CA TYR A 16 -8.89 4.84 -0.48
C TYR A 16 -8.83 3.31 -0.53
N ALA A 17 -8.03 2.67 0.33
CA ALA A 17 -7.90 1.22 0.38
C ALA A 17 -9.26 0.53 0.58
N VAL A 18 -10.06 1.06 1.51
CA VAL A 18 -11.40 0.55 1.82
C VAL A 18 -12.38 0.75 0.66
N ALA A 19 -12.36 1.91 0.03
CA ALA A 19 -13.19 2.21 -1.15
C ALA A 19 -12.81 1.33 -2.36
N ALA A 20 -11.52 1.19 -2.64
CA ALA A 20 -10.97 0.38 -3.72
C ALA A 20 -11.26 -1.11 -3.53
N CYS A 21 -11.23 -1.60 -2.28
CA CYS A 21 -11.61 -2.97 -1.95
C CYS A 21 -13.11 -3.24 -2.14
N GLY A 22 -13.96 -2.21 -2.12
CA GLY A 22 -15.40 -2.37 -2.39
C GLY A 22 -16.17 -3.09 -1.28
N VAL A 23 -15.59 -3.21 -0.09
CA VAL A 23 -16.16 -3.85 1.12
C VAL A 23 -16.68 -2.85 2.14
N MET A 24 -16.90 -1.59 1.73
CA MET A 24 -17.51 -0.57 2.57
C MET A 24 -18.81 -1.09 3.20
N PRO A 25 -18.96 -1.02 4.53
CA PRO A 25 -20.20 -1.37 5.22
C PRO A 25 -21.38 -0.59 4.66
N ARG A 26 -22.27 -1.30 3.96
CA ARG A 26 -23.60 -0.82 3.60
C ARG A 26 -24.59 -1.42 4.60
N LYS A 27 -25.68 -0.71 4.86
CA LYS A 27 -26.75 -1.21 5.73
C LYS A 27 -27.25 -2.54 5.18
N ALA A 28 -27.21 -3.59 6.00
CA ALA A 28 -27.83 -4.84 5.65
C ALA A 28 -29.31 -4.63 5.32
N ARG A 29 -29.78 -5.10 4.16
CA ARG A 29 -31.20 -5.03 3.79
C ARG A 29 -32.02 -6.11 4.51
N ASN A 30 -31.38 -7.19 4.93
CA ASN A 30 -31.97 -8.28 5.72
C ASN A 30 -31.03 -8.71 6.87
N ARG A 31 -31.57 -9.16 8.00
CA ARG A 31 -30.80 -9.64 9.17
C ARG A 31 -30.09 -10.97 8.93
N ASP A 32 -30.57 -11.76 7.96
CA ASP A 32 -30.01 -13.08 7.63
C ASP A 32 -28.88 -13.02 6.58
N ASP A 33 -28.55 -11.82 6.08
CA ASP A 33 -27.41 -11.65 5.16
C ASP A 33 -26.10 -11.58 5.95
N GLU A 34 -25.51 -12.75 6.20
CA GLU A 34 -24.21 -12.89 6.88
C GLU A 34 -23.05 -12.19 6.15
N THR A 35 -23.27 -11.74 4.90
CA THR A 35 -22.29 -11.01 4.10
C THR A 35 -22.44 -9.50 4.22
N GLU A 36 -23.54 -8.97 4.76
CA GLU A 36 -23.74 -7.53 4.97
C GLU A 36 -23.40 -7.11 6.42
N PHE A 37 -23.08 -5.83 6.61
CA PHE A 37 -22.85 -5.29 7.94
C PHE A 37 -24.18 -4.87 8.56
N ASP A 38 -24.41 -5.21 9.83
CA ASP A 38 -25.53 -4.64 10.56
C ASP A 38 -25.40 -3.10 10.64
N GLU A 39 -26.52 -2.41 10.85
CA GLU A 39 -26.55 -0.94 10.84
C GLU A 39 -25.61 -0.33 11.90
N SER A 40 -25.41 -1.03 13.02
CA SER A 40 -24.57 -0.59 14.13
C SER A 40 -23.08 -0.63 13.75
N THR A 41 -22.62 -1.71 13.12
CA THR A 41 -21.23 -1.88 12.67
C THR A 41 -20.91 -0.93 11.52
N ALA A 42 -21.84 -0.75 10.58
CA ALA A 42 -21.64 0.19 9.47
C ALA A 42 -21.47 1.65 9.95
N LYS A 43 -22.32 2.11 10.88
CA LYS A 43 -22.20 3.46 11.47
C LYS A 43 -20.91 3.61 12.27
N THR A 44 -20.53 2.59 13.03
CA THR A 44 -19.30 2.61 13.83
C THR A 44 -18.07 2.74 12.94
N TYR A 45 -18.01 1.97 11.86
CA TYR A 45 -16.91 2.02 10.91
C TYR A 45 -16.81 3.37 10.19
N GLN A 46 -17.93 3.89 9.68
CA GLN A 46 -17.95 5.22 9.04
C GLN A 46 -17.48 6.31 10.00
N LYS A 47 -17.92 6.29 11.26
CA LYS A 47 -17.50 7.25 12.28
C LYS A 47 -16.01 7.14 12.60
N ARG A 48 -15.46 5.92 12.65
CA ARG A 48 -14.02 5.67 12.87
C ARG A 48 -13.19 6.18 11.69
N MET A 49 -13.55 5.85 10.45
CA MET A 49 -12.87 6.37 9.27
C MET A 49 -12.92 7.90 9.18
N GLN A 50 -14.04 8.52 9.55
CA GLN A 50 -14.17 9.99 9.59
C GLN A 50 -13.23 10.61 10.64
N ARG A 51 -13.06 9.96 11.80
CA ARG A 51 -12.12 10.41 12.83
C ARG A 51 -10.67 10.23 12.41
N LEU A 52 -10.35 9.10 11.75
CA LEU A 52 -9.03 8.85 11.19
C LEU A 52 -8.65 9.90 10.15
N ALA A 53 -9.57 10.24 9.24
CA ALA A 53 -9.37 11.27 8.23
C ALA A 53 -9.18 12.68 8.80
N LYS A 54 -9.79 12.97 9.96
CA LYS A 54 -9.56 14.20 10.70
C LYS A 54 -8.33 14.15 11.61
N GLU A 55 -7.71 12.98 11.74
CA GLU A 55 -6.60 12.68 12.65
C GLU A 55 -6.90 13.04 14.12
N ASP A 56 -8.18 12.96 14.52
CA ASP A 56 -8.68 13.37 15.84
C ASP A 56 -8.99 12.15 16.74
N CYS A 57 -8.10 11.16 16.71
CA CYS A 57 -8.22 9.92 17.46
C CYS A 57 -6.84 9.37 17.88
N ASN A 58 -6.83 8.20 18.51
CA ASN A 58 -5.60 7.41 18.58
C ASN A 58 -5.34 6.84 17.17
N LEU A 59 -4.39 7.42 16.44
CA LEU A 59 -4.18 7.13 15.02
C LEU A 59 -3.78 5.68 14.78
N GLN A 60 -2.85 5.16 15.57
CA GLN A 60 -2.36 3.78 15.48
C GLN A 60 -3.51 2.79 15.66
N GLU A 61 -4.15 2.83 16.83
CA GLU A 61 -5.26 1.95 17.20
C GLU A 61 -6.43 2.05 16.20
N ALA A 62 -6.80 3.27 15.79
CA ALA A 62 -7.89 3.46 14.82
C ALA A 62 -7.53 2.91 13.44
N PHE A 63 -6.27 3.01 13.01
CA PHE A 63 -5.81 2.46 11.75
C PHE A 63 -5.74 0.93 11.79
N GLU A 64 -5.17 0.35 12.86
CA GLU A 64 -5.11 -1.09 13.09
C GLU A 64 -6.51 -1.72 13.10
N ASP A 65 -7.46 -1.11 13.80
CA ASP A 65 -8.87 -1.52 13.79
C ASP A 65 -9.47 -1.53 12.39
N ILE A 66 -9.19 -0.49 11.58
CA ILE A 66 -9.70 -0.38 10.21
C ILE A 66 -9.05 -1.42 9.30
N ALA A 67 -7.73 -1.65 9.43
CA ALA A 67 -6.99 -2.65 8.68
C ALA A 67 -7.45 -4.07 9.03
N GLN A 68 -7.67 -4.37 10.31
CA GLN A 68 -8.20 -5.65 10.77
C GLN A 68 -9.63 -5.88 10.23
N LEU A 69 -10.49 -4.85 10.28
CA LEU A 69 -11.83 -5.00 9.72
C LEU A 69 -11.80 -5.21 8.20
N LEU A 70 -10.98 -4.44 7.48
CA LEU A 70 -10.82 -4.58 6.03
C LEU A 70 -10.39 -5.99 5.64
N THR A 71 -9.36 -6.52 6.31
CA THR A 71 -8.82 -7.86 6.04
C THR A 71 -9.81 -8.96 6.43
N HIS A 72 -10.52 -8.82 7.55
CA HIS A 72 -11.60 -9.72 7.94
C HIS A 72 -12.74 -9.73 6.91
N SER A 73 -13.16 -8.55 6.44
CA SER A 73 -14.21 -8.44 5.42
C SER A 73 -13.79 -9.03 4.09
N LEU A 74 -12.56 -8.78 3.64
CA LEU A 74 -12.01 -9.40 2.44
C LEU A 74 -11.94 -10.93 2.58
N GLY A 75 -11.51 -11.45 3.73
CA GLY A 75 -11.45 -12.88 4.01
C GLY A 75 -12.80 -13.60 3.95
N ARG A 76 -13.93 -12.89 4.12
CA ARG A 76 -15.28 -13.46 3.91
C ARG A 76 -15.59 -13.73 2.43
N TYR A 77 -15.03 -12.93 1.52
CA TYR A 77 -15.34 -13.00 0.09
C TYR A 77 -14.24 -13.70 -0.72
N ILE A 78 -13.00 -13.61 -0.27
CA ILE A 78 -11.87 -14.33 -0.85
C ILE A 78 -11.89 -15.74 -0.24
N ARG A 79 -12.59 -16.65 -0.93
CA ARG A 79 -12.87 -18.00 -0.43
C ARG A 79 -11.66 -18.93 -0.44
N CYS A 80 -10.56 -18.51 -1.07
CA CYS A 80 -9.28 -19.18 -0.98
C CYS A 80 -8.45 -18.56 0.17
N PRO A 81 -8.18 -19.28 1.26
CA PRO A 81 -7.44 -18.75 2.41
C PRO A 81 -6.07 -18.19 2.03
N PHE A 82 -5.39 -18.84 1.08
CA PHE A 82 -4.11 -18.38 0.52
C PHE A 82 -4.21 -16.97 -0.07
N TRP A 83 -5.18 -16.72 -0.95
CA TRP A 83 -5.35 -15.41 -1.59
C TRP A 83 -5.75 -14.35 -0.56
N ALA A 84 -6.49 -14.73 0.49
CA ALA A 84 -6.87 -13.83 1.56
C ALA A 84 -5.65 -13.39 2.39
N GLU A 85 -4.78 -14.34 2.75
CA GLU A 85 -3.50 -14.08 3.42
C GLU A 85 -2.57 -13.23 2.55
N GLN A 86 -2.42 -13.58 1.27
CA GLN A 86 -1.57 -12.83 0.35
C GLN A 86 -2.01 -11.37 0.19
N ILE A 87 -3.31 -11.09 0.13
CA ILE A 87 -3.81 -9.72 0.07
C ILE A 87 -3.58 -8.97 1.38
N ARG A 88 -3.78 -9.63 2.52
CA ARG A 88 -3.48 -9.03 3.84
C ARG A 88 -2.01 -8.63 3.92
N ASP A 89 -1.11 -9.52 3.56
CA ASP A 89 0.33 -9.28 3.64
C ASP A 89 0.77 -8.18 2.67
N LEU A 90 0.23 -8.17 1.45
CA LEU A 90 0.44 -7.09 0.48
C LEU A 90 0.02 -5.72 1.04
N LEU A 91 -1.16 -5.61 1.65
CA LEU A 91 -1.65 -4.36 2.23
C LEU A 91 -0.74 -3.88 3.38
N ASN A 92 -0.26 -4.80 4.21
CA ASN A 92 0.67 -4.49 5.30
C ASN A 92 2.03 -4.00 4.76
N GLU A 93 2.59 -4.66 3.75
CA GLU A 93 3.86 -4.26 3.14
C GLU A 93 3.75 -2.91 2.41
N LEU A 94 2.62 -2.63 1.74
CA LEU A 94 2.36 -1.33 1.13
C LEU A 94 2.26 -0.23 2.18
N ASN A 95 1.58 -0.47 3.29
CA ASN A 95 1.48 0.49 4.39
C ASN A 95 2.85 0.77 5.03
N TRP A 96 3.63 -0.28 5.28
CA TRP A 96 4.98 -0.14 5.83
C TRP A 96 5.89 0.66 4.88
N SER A 97 5.86 0.32 3.58
CA SER A 97 6.65 1.05 2.57
C SER A 97 6.22 2.51 2.46
N TYR A 98 4.92 2.80 2.54
CA TYR A 98 4.41 4.17 2.49
C TYR A 98 4.84 4.98 3.72
N SER A 99 4.67 4.43 4.92
CA SER A 99 5.06 5.07 6.17
C SER A 99 6.57 5.32 6.23
N SER A 100 7.37 4.36 5.77
CA SER A 100 8.83 4.52 5.65
C SER A 100 9.20 5.65 4.68
N MET A 101 8.54 5.74 3.52
CA MET A 101 8.75 6.83 2.57
C MET A 101 8.42 8.19 3.20
N VAL A 102 7.28 8.33 3.87
CA VAL A 102 6.86 9.57 4.55
C VAL A 102 7.84 9.99 5.66
N LYS A 103 8.39 9.02 6.39
CA LYS A 103 9.34 9.24 7.50
C LYS A 103 10.72 9.65 6.99
N SER A 104 11.20 9.04 5.92
CA SER A 104 12.57 9.23 5.42
C SER A 104 12.68 10.35 4.39
N MET A 105 11.65 10.56 3.58
CA MET A 105 11.71 11.46 2.44
C MET A 105 10.86 12.71 2.69
N GLY A 106 11.51 13.87 2.71
CA GLY A 106 10.81 15.14 2.58
C GLY A 106 10.17 15.25 1.21
N THR A 107 8.92 15.70 1.12
CA THR A 107 8.26 15.93 -0.18
C THR A 107 8.04 17.42 -0.41
N MET A 108 8.35 17.83 -1.63
CA MET A 108 8.05 19.13 -2.21
C MET A 108 7.07 19.00 -3.37
N MET A 109 6.47 17.82 -3.52
CA MET A 109 5.57 17.44 -4.59
C MET A 109 4.12 17.57 -4.12
N THR A 110 3.20 17.70 -5.07
CA THR A 110 1.77 17.66 -4.77
C THR A 110 1.36 16.28 -4.23
N LYS A 111 0.15 16.16 -3.64
CA LYS A 111 -0.39 14.84 -3.27
C LYS A 111 -0.45 13.89 -4.47
N ARG A 112 -0.85 14.40 -5.64
CA ARG A 112 -0.93 13.65 -6.89
C ARG A 112 0.44 13.10 -7.30
N ASP A 113 1.46 13.96 -7.33
CA ASP A 113 2.79 13.58 -7.76
C ASP A 113 3.50 12.70 -6.73
N THR A 114 3.27 12.94 -5.43
CA THR A 114 3.77 12.06 -4.37
C THR A 114 3.15 10.66 -4.46
N THR A 115 1.86 10.57 -4.82
CA THR A 115 1.19 9.27 -5.08
C THR A 115 1.80 8.58 -6.30
N ARG A 116 2.01 9.33 -7.39
CA ARG A 116 2.64 8.80 -8.61
C ARG A 116 4.07 8.31 -8.34
N PHE A 117 4.86 9.07 -7.60
CA PHE A 117 6.19 8.70 -7.16
C PHE A 117 6.20 7.43 -6.31
N PHE A 118 5.29 7.33 -5.32
CA PHE A 118 5.15 6.13 -4.48
C PHE A 118 4.83 4.89 -5.33
N LEU A 119 3.86 5.02 -6.25
CA LEU A 119 3.48 3.94 -7.15
C LEU A 119 4.65 3.47 -8.01
N THR A 120 5.38 4.40 -8.63
CA THR A 120 6.50 4.11 -9.55
C THR A 120 7.72 3.54 -8.82
N SER A 121 8.04 4.07 -7.64
CA SER A 121 9.33 3.79 -6.97
C SER A 121 9.25 2.71 -5.89
N TYR A 122 8.05 2.44 -5.36
CA TYR A 122 7.86 1.53 -4.23
C TYR A 122 6.76 0.50 -4.48
N ALA A 123 5.54 0.92 -4.81
CA ALA A 123 4.37 0.05 -4.76
C ALA A 123 4.45 -1.13 -5.73
N VAL A 124 4.96 -0.94 -6.94
CA VAL A 124 5.11 -2.02 -7.93
C VAL A 124 6.12 -3.07 -7.47
N ASP A 125 7.28 -2.66 -6.94
CA ASP A 125 8.27 -3.58 -6.37
C ASP A 125 7.68 -4.37 -5.20
N VAL A 126 7.01 -3.69 -4.26
CA VAL A 126 6.32 -4.33 -3.14
C VAL A 126 5.29 -5.34 -3.64
N ALA A 127 4.43 -4.97 -4.58
CA ALA A 127 3.39 -5.85 -5.08
C ALA A 127 3.94 -7.11 -5.75
N VAL A 128 4.97 -6.96 -6.59
CA VAL A 128 5.59 -8.09 -7.29
C VAL A 128 6.30 -9.04 -6.33
N ARG A 129 7.04 -8.52 -5.34
CA ARG A 129 7.71 -9.35 -4.33
C ARG A 129 6.73 -10.04 -3.40
N SER A 130 5.72 -9.33 -2.91
CA SER A 130 4.70 -9.91 -2.04
C SER A 130 3.97 -11.05 -2.72
N LEU A 131 3.67 -10.88 -4.02
CA LEU A 131 3.07 -11.94 -4.84
C LEU A 131 4.01 -13.16 -4.96
N ALA A 132 5.29 -12.93 -5.27
CA ALA A 132 6.28 -13.99 -5.44
C ALA A 132 6.58 -14.75 -4.14
N ARG A 133 6.67 -14.05 -3.00
CA ARG A 133 6.88 -14.63 -1.67
C ARG A 133 5.83 -15.66 -1.32
N ASN A 134 4.58 -15.25 -1.45
CA ASN A 134 3.46 -16.12 -1.19
C ASN A 134 3.37 -17.27 -2.21
N TRP A 135 3.74 -17.03 -3.48
CA TRP A 135 3.80 -18.11 -4.46
C TRP A 135 4.81 -19.21 -4.10
N VAL A 136 6.00 -18.84 -3.63
CA VAL A 136 7.06 -19.78 -3.20
C VAL A 136 6.64 -20.64 -2.00
N VAL A 137 5.89 -20.06 -1.05
CA VAL A 137 5.43 -20.79 0.14
C VAL A 137 4.27 -21.72 -0.19
N PHE A 138 3.36 -21.30 -1.07
CA PHE A 138 2.05 -21.95 -1.25
C PHE A 138 1.82 -22.58 -2.63
N GLN A 139 2.87 -22.74 -3.42
CA GLN A 139 2.85 -23.34 -4.77
C GLN A 139 1.95 -24.57 -4.91
N GLY A 140 2.00 -25.55 -3.99
CA GLY A 140 1.12 -26.73 -4.02
C GLY A 140 -0.38 -26.42 -3.90
N TYR A 141 -0.74 -25.39 -3.14
CA TYR A 141 -2.13 -24.95 -2.96
C TYR A 141 -2.62 -24.05 -4.11
N ILE A 142 -1.72 -23.29 -4.73
CA ILE A 142 -2.05 -22.39 -5.85
C ILE A 142 -2.45 -23.17 -7.09
N TYR A 143 -1.72 -24.25 -7.41
CA TYR A 143 -2.11 -25.17 -8.49
C TYR A 143 -3.41 -25.91 -8.19
N ALA A 144 -3.80 -25.98 -6.92
CA ALA A 144 -5.07 -26.54 -6.51
C ALA A 144 -6.24 -25.53 -6.57
N ALA A 145 -6.01 -24.23 -6.73
CA ALA A 145 -7.12 -23.26 -6.85
C ALA A 145 -7.52 -23.09 -8.33
N SER A 146 -8.83 -23.15 -8.64
CA SER A 146 -9.33 -22.80 -9.97
C SER A 146 -9.11 -21.31 -10.23
N GLN A 147 -8.33 -20.98 -11.26
CA GLN A 147 -7.99 -19.60 -11.63
C GLN A 147 -7.73 -19.48 -13.14
N PRO A 148 -7.77 -18.26 -13.71
CA PRO A 148 -7.36 -18.04 -15.09
C PRO A 148 -5.91 -18.46 -15.34
N MET A 149 -5.65 -19.10 -16.50
CA MET A 149 -4.29 -19.48 -16.93
C MET A 149 -3.49 -18.30 -17.49
N GLU A 150 -4.15 -17.20 -17.82
CA GLU A 150 -3.47 -15.99 -18.30
C GLU A 150 -2.54 -15.43 -17.21
N PRO A 151 -1.24 -15.22 -17.50
CA PRO A 151 -0.35 -14.52 -16.59
C PRO A 151 -0.86 -13.11 -16.29
N CYS A 152 -0.76 -12.69 -15.02
CA CYS A 152 -1.26 -11.39 -14.59
C CYS A 152 -2.74 -11.15 -14.96
N TRP A 153 -3.59 -12.19 -14.88
CA TRP A 153 -5.04 -12.07 -15.12
C TRP A 153 -5.70 -10.95 -14.29
N TYR A 154 -5.12 -10.63 -13.13
CA TYR A 154 -5.53 -9.55 -12.24
C TYR A 154 -5.14 -8.15 -12.74
N LEU A 155 -4.41 -8.00 -13.85
CA LEU A 155 -4.09 -6.71 -14.48
C LEU A 155 -4.88 -6.49 -15.79
N PRO A 156 -5.22 -5.24 -16.12
CA PRO A 156 -5.75 -4.88 -17.43
C PRO A 156 -4.77 -5.25 -18.55
N SER A 157 -5.29 -5.72 -19.68
CA SER A 157 -4.52 -6.01 -20.89
C SER A 157 -5.22 -5.48 -22.14
N ASN A 158 -4.44 -5.13 -23.16
CA ASN A 158 -4.99 -4.73 -24.45
C ASN A 158 -5.45 -5.98 -25.19
N VAL A 159 -6.76 -6.06 -25.45
CA VAL A 159 -7.39 -7.09 -26.28
C VAL A 159 -8.00 -6.36 -27.47
N GLU A 160 -7.55 -6.68 -28.69
CA GLU A 160 -8.06 -6.08 -29.94
C GLU A 160 -8.00 -4.54 -29.97
N GLY A 161 -6.92 -3.96 -29.42
CA GLY A 161 -6.75 -2.50 -29.37
C GLY A 161 -7.61 -1.78 -28.33
N LYS A 162 -8.40 -2.50 -27.52
CA LYS A 162 -9.13 -1.96 -26.37
C LYS A 162 -8.56 -2.50 -25.06
N LEU A 163 -8.43 -1.62 -24.07
CA LEU A 163 -8.00 -2.02 -22.74
C LEU A 163 -9.14 -2.80 -22.05
N SER A 164 -8.99 -4.11 -21.94
CA SER A 164 -9.92 -4.94 -21.16
C SER A 164 -9.57 -4.84 -19.68
N THR A 165 -10.58 -4.63 -18.84
CA THR A 165 -10.42 -4.57 -17.38
C THR A 165 -10.19 -5.97 -16.81
N SER A 166 -9.49 -6.05 -15.67
CA SER A 166 -9.27 -7.32 -14.99
C SER A 166 -10.58 -8.06 -14.68
N LEU A 167 -11.63 -7.33 -14.27
CA LEU A 167 -12.93 -7.93 -13.95
C LEU A 167 -13.60 -8.54 -15.20
N ASP A 168 -13.56 -7.85 -16.34
CA ASP A 168 -14.10 -8.38 -17.60
C ASP A 168 -13.38 -9.67 -18.02
N LYS A 169 -12.06 -9.71 -17.89
CA LYS A 169 -11.25 -10.90 -18.18
C LYS A 169 -11.64 -12.09 -17.32
N VAL A 170 -11.76 -11.88 -16.00
CA VAL A 170 -12.13 -12.95 -15.07
C VAL A 170 -13.56 -13.43 -15.28
N LEU A 171 -14.52 -12.53 -15.54
CA LEU A 171 -15.89 -12.94 -15.87
C LEU A 171 -15.92 -13.73 -17.18
N GLY A 172 -15.18 -13.30 -18.20
CA GLY A 172 -15.00 -14.05 -19.44
C GLY A 172 -14.47 -15.47 -19.21
N TRP A 173 -13.44 -15.60 -18.36
CA TRP A 173 -12.91 -16.90 -17.94
C TRP A 173 -13.95 -17.75 -17.19
N ALA A 174 -14.73 -17.15 -16.29
CA ALA A 174 -15.77 -17.85 -15.54
C ALA A 174 -16.84 -18.43 -16.49
N TYR A 175 -17.28 -17.66 -17.48
CA TYR A 175 -18.25 -18.11 -18.48
C TYR A 175 -17.68 -19.24 -19.35
N ALA A 176 -16.46 -19.08 -19.84
CA ALA A 176 -15.78 -20.10 -20.63
C ALA A 176 -15.58 -21.41 -19.85
N SER A 177 -15.21 -21.33 -18.57
CA SER A 177 -15.03 -22.48 -17.68
C SER A 177 -16.32 -23.26 -17.44
N CYS A 178 -17.48 -22.58 -17.52
CA CYS A 178 -18.79 -23.20 -17.44
C CYS A 178 -19.36 -23.60 -18.82
N GLY A 179 -18.68 -23.29 -19.93
CA GLY A 179 -19.19 -23.54 -21.28
C GLY A 179 -20.43 -22.69 -21.65
N LEU A 180 -20.54 -21.48 -21.08
CA LEU A 180 -21.71 -20.60 -21.21
C LEU A 180 -21.31 -19.23 -21.76
N ALA A 181 -22.31 -18.49 -22.24
CA ALA A 181 -22.18 -17.06 -22.52
C ALA A 181 -22.62 -16.27 -21.28
N LEU A 182 -22.28 -14.97 -21.21
CA LEU A 182 -22.73 -14.08 -20.14
C LEU A 182 -24.24 -14.18 -19.89
N ALA A 183 -25.04 -14.16 -20.97
CA ALA A 183 -26.49 -14.21 -20.87
C ALA A 183 -26.98 -15.51 -20.24
N THR A 184 -26.52 -16.66 -20.75
CA THR A 184 -26.97 -17.98 -20.28
C THR A 184 -26.37 -18.39 -18.95
N PHE A 185 -25.27 -17.75 -18.52
CA PHE A 185 -24.71 -17.92 -17.18
C PHE A 185 -25.58 -17.23 -16.11
N HIS A 186 -26.02 -15.99 -16.38
CA HIS A 186 -26.76 -15.18 -15.40
C HIS A 186 -28.29 -15.33 -15.49
N ASP A 187 -28.84 -15.64 -16.67
CA ASP A 187 -30.25 -15.92 -16.92
C ASP A 187 -30.40 -17.21 -17.74
N PRO A 188 -30.17 -18.39 -17.14
CA PRO A 188 -30.24 -19.67 -17.84
C PRO A 188 -31.67 -20.00 -18.29
N ILE A 189 -31.79 -20.53 -19.51
CA ILE A 189 -33.07 -21.01 -20.05
C ILE A 189 -33.50 -22.26 -19.28
N GLY A 190 -34.77 -22.33 -18.88
CA GLY A 190 -35.35 -23.49 -18.19
C GLY A 190 -35.52 -23.32 -16.68
N VAL A 191 -35.12 -22.19 -16.10
CA VAL A 191 -35.43 -21.87 -14.71
C VAL A 191 -36.94 -21.69 -14.56
N ALA A 192 -37.55 -22.45 -13.66
CA ALA A 192 -38.98 -22.34 -13.36
C ALA A 192 -39.27 -21.09 -12.51
N GLY A 193 -40.39 -20.42 -12.78
CA GLY A 193 -40.86 -19.27 -12.00
C GLY A 193 -40.38 -17.91 -12.51
N ASP A 194 -40.41 -16.90 -11.63
CA ASP A 194 -40.05 -15.52 -11.97
C ASP A 194 -38.53 -15.33 -12.10
N THR A 195 -38.07 -15.04 -13.31
CA THR A 195 -36.65 -14.79 -13.66
C THR A 195 -36.29 -13.30 -13.68
N THR A 196 -37.17 -12.42 -13.19
CA THR A 196 -36.94 -10.96 -13.22
C THR A 196 -35.64 -10.55 -12.53
N LYS A 197 -35.32 -11.16 -11.38
CA LYS A 197 -34.04 -10.91 -10.67
C LYS A 197 -32.83 -11.33 -11.51
N LEU A 198 -32.89 -12.48 -12.17
CA LEU A 198 -31.80 -13.00 -13.02
C LEU A 198 -31.55 -12.10 -14.24
N LYS A 199 -32.61 -11.62 -14.88
CA LYS A 199 -32.53 -10.62 -15.96
C LYS A 199 -31.95 -9.29 -15.49
N GLN A 200 -32.29 -8.85 -14.28
CA GLN A 200 -31.69 -7.64 -13.69
C GLN A 200 -30.20 -7.84 -13.40
N ASN A 201 -29.82 -9.00 -12.86
CA ASN A 201 -28.43 -9.37 -12.61
C ASN A 201 -27.63 -9.39 -13.92
N GLU A 202 -28.15 -10.03 -14.97
CA GLU A 202 -27.55 -10.09 -16.30
C GLU A 202 -27.29 -8.69 -16.89
N ARG A 203 -28.28 -7.80 -16.84
CA ARG A 203 -28.12 -6.40 -17.24
C ARG A 203 -27.09 -5.65 -16.40
N ALA A 204 -27.06 -5.89 -15.09
CA ALA A 204 -26.09 -5.28 -14.20
C ALA A 204 -24.66 -5.67 -14.59
N VAL A 205 -24.41 -6.97 -14.85
CA VAL A 205 -23.07 -7.43 -15.26
C VAL A 205 -22.65 -6.84 -16.61
N ARG A 206 -23.58 -6.67 -17.57
CA ARG A 206 -23.28 -5.96 -18.83
C ARG A 206 -22.83 -4.51 -18.58
N SER A 207 -23.44 -3.82 -17.62
CA SER A 207 -23.05 -2.44 -17.28
C SER A 207 -21.63 -2.35 -16.69
N TRP A 208 -21.20 -3.38 -15.95
CA TRP A 208 -19.85 -3.46 -15.39
C TRP A 208 -18.80 -3.62 -16.48
N LYS A 209 -19.06 -4.50 -17.46
CA LYS A 209 -18.20 -4.74 -18.62
C LYS A 209 -17.99 -3.48 -19.46
N ASN A 210 -19.05 -2.69 -19.63
CA ASN A 210 -18.99 -1.42 -20.36
C ASN A 210 -18.31 -0.30 -19.56
N GLY A 211 -17.83 -0.58 -18.35
CA GLY A 211 -17.03 0.34 -17.56
C GLY A 211 -17.82 1.43 -16.83
N GLN A 212 -19.16 1.45 -16.93
CA GLN A 212 -19.99 2.53 -16.37
C GLN A 212 -20.02 2.52 -14.85
N HIS A 213 -20.22 1.35 -14.23
CA HIS A 213 -20.32 1.22 -12.78
C HIS A 213 -19.62 -0.06 -12.31
N LEU A 214 -18.82 0.04 -11.25
CA LEU A 214 -18.18 -1.12 -10.63
C LEU A 214 -19.02 -1.56 -9.42
N PRO A 215 -19.33 -2.86 -9.27
CA PRO A 215 -20.16 -3.32 -8.14
C PRO A 215 -19.40 -3.21 -6.82
N SER A 216 -20.14 -3.16 -5.71
CA SER A 216 -19.59 -3.52 -4.40
C SER A 216 -19.33 -5.02 -4.36
N VAL A 217 -18.37 -5.46 -3.54
CA VAL A 217 -18.03 -6.88 -3.39
C VAL A 217 -19.25 -7.73 -2.98
N PRO A 218 -20.06 -7.36 -1.98
CA PRO A 218 -21.26 -8.14 -1.64
C PRO A 218 -22.20 -8.35 -2.83
N THR A 219 -22.45 -7.31 -3.62
CA THR A 219 -23.31 -7.39 -4.82
C THR A 219 -22.71 -8.30 -5.89
N LEU A 220 -21.41 -8.22 -6.12
CA LEU A 220 -20.71 -9.10 -7.05
C LEU A 220 -20.86 -10.57 -6.64
N VAL A 221 -20.60 -10.88 -5.37
CA VAL A 221 -20.66 -12.24 -4.84
C VAL A 221 -22.10 -12.77 -4.82
N SER A 222 -23.08 -11.93 -4.45
CA SER A 222 -24.50 -12.29 -4.47
C SER A 222 -24.98 -12.63 -5.87
N ILE A 223 -24.64 -11.82 -6.88
CA ILE A 223 -25.02 -12.07 -8.28
C ILE A 223 -24.39 -13.38 -8.81
N LEU A 224 -23.13 -13.64 -8.50
CA LEU A 224 -22.48 -14.91 -8.86
C LEU A 224 -23.15 -16.09 -8.14
N GLY A 225 -23.49 -15.94 -6.86
CA GLY A 225 -24.23 -16.93 -6.08
C GLY A 225 -25.60 -17.27 -6.67
N ASP A 226 -26.40 -16.26 -7.00
CA ASP A 226 -27.70 -16.41 -7.68
C ASP A 226 -27.54 -17.19 -8.99
N SER A 227 -26.47 -16.89 -9.75
CA SER A 227 -26.20 -17.55 -11.03
C SER A 227 -25.87 -19.04 -10.85
N PHE A 228 -25.04 -19.39 -9.85
CA PHE A 228 -24.74 -20.79 -9.54
C PHE A 228 -25.98 -21.57 -9.09
N GLN A 229 -26.86 -20.95 -8.29
CA GLN A 229 -28.11 -21.55 -7.85
C GLN A 229 -29.06 -21.79 -9.03
N ALA A 230 -29.20 -20.81 -9.93
CA ALA A 230 -30.02 -20.93 -11.13
C ALA A 230 -29.52 -22.02 -12.08
N LEU A 231 -28.20 -22.15 -12.27
CA LEU A 231 -27.61 -23.23 -13.05
C LEU A 231 -27.83 -24.60 -12.40
N SER A 232 -27.74 -24.68 -11.07
CA SER A 232 -28.03 -25.92 -10.34
C SER A 232 -29.50 -26.36 -10.48
N SER A 233 -30.44 -25.41 -10.48
CA SER A 233 -31.88 -25.74 -10.55
C SER A 233 -32.31 -26.31 -11.92
N ILE A 234 -31.55 -26.03 -12.97
CA ILE A 234 -31.75 -26.60 -14.32
C ILE A 234 -30.88 -27.84 -14.59
N GLY A 235 -30.30 -28.44 -13.54
CA GLY A 235 -29.49 -29.65 -13.66
C GLY A 235 -28.08 -29.43 -14.20
N ARG A 236 -27.54 -28.22 -14.13
CA ARG A 236 -26.16 -27.87 -14.53
C ARG A 236 -25.35 -27.27 -13.37
N PRO A 237 -25.16 -27.99 -12.25
CA PRO A 237 -24.44 -27.45 -11.10
C PRO A 237 -22.97 -27.15 -11.46
N VAL A 238 -22.47 -26.00 -11.02
CA VAL A 238 -21.05 -25.65 -11.11
C VAL A 238 -20.32 -26.28 -9.92
N GLU A 239 -19.21 -26.96 -10.15
CA GLU A 239 -18.41 -27.58 -9.08
C GLU A 239 -18.03 -26.54 -8.01
N ARG A 240 -18.11 -26.92 -6.72
CA ARG A 240 -17.87 -25.98 -5.61
C ARG A 240 -16.49 -25.32 -5.67
N ARG A 241 -15.46 -26.10 -5.98
CA ARG A 241 -14.08 -25.59 -6.13
C ARG A 241 -13.97 -24.52 -7.21
N LEU A 242 -14.65 -24.73 -8.35
CA LEU A 242 -14.71 -23.75 -9.43
C LEU A 242 -15.53 -22.50 -9.02
N GLN A 243 -16.65 -22.65 -8.30
CA GLN A 243 -17.39 -21.51 -7.75
C GLN A 243 -16.50 -20.64 -6.86
N ASP A 244 -15.74 -21.27 -5.95
CA ASP A 244 -14.88 -20.57 -5.00
C ASP A 244 -13.70 -19.88 -5.70
N GLY A 245 -13.15 -20.51 -6.75
CA GLY A 245 -12.16 -19.90 -7.65
C GLY A 245 -12.70 -18.70 -8.42
N ILE A 246 -13.89 -18.83 -9.02
CA ILE A 246 -14.58 -17.74 -9.75
C ILE A 246 -14.81 -16.55 -8.83
N VAL A 247 -15.38 -16.78 -7.63
CA VAL A 247 -15.65 -15.72 -6.67
C VAL A 247 -14.37 -15.04 -6.22
N THR A 248 -13.35 -15.82 -5.84
CA THR A 248 -12.04 -15.29 -5.40
C THR A 248 -11.40 -14.41 -6.48
N CYS A 249 -11.28 -14.92 -7.71
CA CYS A 249 -10.67 -14.18 -8.80
C CYS A 249 -11.47 -12.92 -9.14
N ALA A 250 -12.81 -12.99 -9.10
CA ALA A 250 -13.66 -11.84 -9.42
C ALA A 250 -13.53 -10.72 -8.38
N VAL A 251 -13.41 -11.07 -7.09
CA VAL A 251 -13.16 -10.09 -6.02
C VAL A 251 -11.81 -9.39 -6.25
N ILE A 252 -10.73 -10.15 -6.47
CA ILE A 252 -9.39 -9.59 -6.72
C ILE A 252 -9.42 -8.68 -7.96
N ALA A 253 -10.01 -9.16 -9.05
CA ALA A 253 -10.09 -8.43 -10.31
C ALA A 253 -10.95 -7.16 -10.21
N ARG A 254 -11.96 -7.15 -9.34
CA ARG A 254 -12.73 -5.94 -9.02
C ARG A 254 -11.83 -4.88 -8.39
N ILE A 255 -11.00 -5.26 -7.41
CA ILE A 255 -10.09 -4.32 -6.72
C ILE A 255 -9.15 -3.67 -7.72
N THR A 256 -8.45 -4.48 -8.51
CA THR A 256 -7.49 -3.98 -9.50
C THR A 256 -8.14 -3.21 -10.65
N THR A 257 -9.39 -3.53 -11.01
CA THR A 257 -10.19 -2.72 -11.94
C THR A 257 -10.49 -1.33 -11.37
N CYS A 258 -10.82 -1.23 -10.08
CA CYS A 258 -11.02 0.06 -9.41
C CYS A 258 -9.75 0.90 -9.47
N VAL A 259 -8.63 0.33 -9.01
CA VAL A 259 -7.32 1.01 -8.98
C VAL A 259 -6.90 1.45 -10.39
N SER A 260 -7.08 0.60 -11.40
CA SER A 260 -6.71 0.94 -12.77
C SER A 260 -7.57 2.07 -13.35
N LYS A 261 -8.87 2.12 -13.02
CA LYS A 261 -9.75 3.23 -13.41
C LYS A 261 -9.32 4.52 -12.72
N ASP A 262 -9.08 4.50 -11.41
CA ASP A 262 -8.66 5.68 -10.67
C ASP A 262 -7.31 6.21 -11.17
N ILE A 263 -6.35 5.34 -11.48
CA ILE A 263 -5.08 5.74 -12.12
C ILE A 263 -5.34 6.39 -13.48
N LYS A 264 -6.21 5.81 -14.33
CA LYS A 264 -6.54 6.40 -15.63
C LYS A 264 -7.16 7.79 -15.50
N GLU A 265 -8.09 7.94 -14.57
CA GLU A 265 -8.84 9.19 -14.35
C GLU A 265 -7.97 10.28 -13.74
N GLN A 266 -7.14 9.94 -12.75
CA GLN A 266 -6.36 10.91 -11.97
C GLN A 266 -4.96 11.17 -12.54
N LEU A 267 -4.34 10.17 -13.16
CA LEU A 267 -2.94 10.22 -13.62
C LEU A 267 -2.80 10.06 -15.14
N GLY A 268 -3.87 9.68 -15.85
CA GLY A 268 -3.92 9.60 -17.30
C GLY A 268 -3.66 8.19 -17.86
N THR A 269 -4.08 8.00 -19.12
CA THR A 269 -3.96 6.70 -19.83
C THR A 269 -2.51 6.31 -20.11
N GLU A 270 -1.65 7.29 -20.40
CA GLU A 270 -0.22 7.05 -20.64
C GLU A 270 0.45 6.47 -19.39
N TYR A 271 0.21 7.07 -18.23
CA TYR A 271 0.76 6.59 -16.97
C TYR A 271 0.19 5.22 -16.56
N LEU A 272 -1.11 4.97 -16.80
CA LEU A 272 -1.66 3.63 -16.61
C LEU A 272 -0.93 2.59 -17.48
N THR A 273 -0.65 2.92 -18.74
CA THR A 273 0.07 2.01 -19.64
C THR A 273 1.50 1.76 -19.12
N ASP A 274 2.17 2.80 -18.66
CA ASP A 274 3.52 2.72 -18.12
C ASP A 274 3.61 1.85 -16.86
N ILE A 275 2.75 2.07 -15.87
CA ILE A 275 2.78 1.30 -14.61
C ILE A 275 2.40 -0.17 -14.83
N LEU A 276 1.51 -0.46 -15.79
CA LEU A 276 1.19 -1.83 -16.18
C LEU A 276 2.35 -2.50 -16.92
N SER A 277 3.14 -1.74 -17.69
CA SER A 277 4.38 -2.23 -18.31
C SER A 277 5.44 -2.52 -17.24
N GLN A 278 5.66 -1.58 -16.31
CA GLN A 278 6.59 -1.74 -15.20
C GLN A 278 6.26 -2.98 -14.35
N THR A 279 4.99 -3.19 -14.01
CA THR A 279 4.57 -4.35 -13.23
C THR A 279 4.90 -5.67 -13.94
N ARG A 280 4.65 -5.74 -15.26
CA ARG A 280 5.00 -6.93 -16.06
C ARG A 280 6.50 -7.13 -16.18
N LEU A 281 7.26 -6.05 -16.32
CA LEU A 281 8.71 -6.07 -16.41
C LEU A 281 9.32 -6.65 -15.12
N TYR A 282 8.88 -6.15 -13.96
CA TYR A 282 9.36 -6.61 -12.66
C TYR A 282 8.94 -8.06 -12.39
N TYR A 283 7.70 -8.43 -12.76
CA TYR A 283 7.26 -9.82 -12.72
C TYR A 283 8.15 -10.73 -13.60
N GLY A 284 8.55 -10.26 -14.78
CA GLY A 284 9.48 -10.97 -15.66
C GLY A 284 10.85 -11.20 -15.02
N TRP A 285 11.40 -10.18 -14.36
CA TRP A 285 12.70 -10.29 -13.68
C TRP A 285 12.67 -11.20 -12.46
N ILE A 286 11.64 -11.09 -11.59
CA ILE A 286 11.57 -11.94 -10.40
C ILE A 286 11.33 -13.39 -10.76
N ARG A 287 10.60 -13.64 -11.86
CA ARG A 287 10.33 -15.00 -12.34
C ARG A 287 11.61 -15.80 -12.62
N THR A 288 12.71 -15.15 -13.00
CA THR A 288 14.00 -15.83 -13.19
C THR A 288 14.50 -16.42 -11.87
N GLU A 289 14.49 -15.65 -10.78
CA GLU A 289 14.88 -16.11 -9.44
C GLU A 289 13.94 -17.22 -8.93
N ILE A 290 12.63 -17.05 -9.19
CA ILE A 290 11.63 -18.04 -8.79
C ILE A 290 11.80 -19.34 -9.58
N ASN A 291 12.10 -19.29 -10.87
CA ASN A 291 12.36 -20.48 -11.68
C ASN A 291 13.62 -21.24 -11.20
N GLU A 292 14.66 -20.52 -10.80
CA GLU A 292 15.86 -21.13 -10.22
C GLU A 292 15.53 -21.86 -8.91
N TYR A 293 14.80 -21.21 -8.01
CA TYR A 293 14.30 -21.84 -6.79
C TYR A 293 13.45 -23.09 -7.08
N MET A 294 12.56 -23.01 -8.06
CA MET A 294 11.71 -24.14 -8.45
C MET A 294 12.50 -25.30 -9.03
N SER A 295 13.58 -25.02 -9.77
CA SER A 295 14.49 -26.07 -10.25
C SER A 295 15.13 -26.80 -9.06
N GLN A 296 15.70 -26.05 -8.12
CA GLN A 296 16.35 -26.62 -6.92
C GLN A 296 15.36 -27.43 -6.07
N LEU A 297 14.13 -26.93 -5.91
CA LEU A 297 13.08 -27.65 -5.21
C LEU A 297 12.71 -28.97 -5.91
N ASN A 298 12.57 -28.97 -7.23
CA ASN A 298 12.26 -30.19 -7.98
C ASN A 298 13.39 -31.23 -7.85
N ASP A 299 14.65 -30.79 -7.88
CA ASP A 299 15.82 -31.67 -7.74
C ASP A 299 15.86 -32.31 -6.33
N GLU A 300 15.60 -31.52 -5.29
CA GLU A 300 15.54 -32.00 -3.90
C GLU A 300 14.35 -32.96 -3.67
N VAL A 301 13.18 -32.64 -4.22
CA VAL A 301 12.00 -33.53 -4.19
C VAL A 301 12.32 -34.85 -4.89
N ALA A 302 12.94 -34.82 -6.07
CA ALA A 302 13.32 -36.02 -6.82
C ALA A 302 14.33 -36.88 -6.03
N SER A 303 15.31 -36.24 -5.39
CA SER A 303 16.29 -36.89 -4.52
C SER A 303 15.62 -37.62 -3.34
N ARG A 304 14.71 -36.95 -2.61
CA ARG A 304 13.99 -37.57 -1.50
C ARG A 304 13.05 -38.70 -1.93
N LEU A 305 12.33 -38.52 -3.03
CA LEU A 305 11.48 -39.58 -3.56
C LEU A 305 12.30 -40.80 -3.98
N ALA A 306 13.50 -40.61 -4.54
CA ALA A 306 14.41 -41.73 -4.85
C ALA A 306 14.82 -42.51 -3.59
N HIS A 307 14.94 -41.85 -2.44
CA HIS A 307 15.21 -42.50 -1.15
C HIS A 307 13.97 -43.17 -0.51
N HIS A 308 12.76 -42.63 -0.73
CA HIS A 308 11.50 -43.16 -0.16
C HIS A 308 10.79 -44.23 -1.01
N LEU A 309 11.22 -44.44 -2.26
CA LEU A 309 10.62 -45.42 -3.20
C LEU A 309 10.87 -46.91 -2.86
N VAL A 310 11.55 -47.22 -1.74
CA VAL A 310 11.68 -48.61 -1.26
C VAL A 310 10.38 -49.13 -0.61
N GLU A 311 9.46 -48.25 -0.17
CA GLU A 311 8.30 -48.68 0.65
C GLU A 311 6.90 -48.31 0.11
N VAL A 312 6.77 -47.42 -0.87
CA VAL A 312 5.45 -46.91 -1.31
C VAL A 312 5.09 -47.40 -2.71
N GLY A 313 4.07 -48.27 -2.80
CA GLY A 313 3.54 -48.79 -4.07
C GLY A 313 3.09 -47.70 -5.05
N THR A 314 3.04 -48.05 -6.34
CA THR A 314 2.84 -47.14 -7.49
C THR A 314 1.60 -46.25 -7.42
N ASP A 315 0.54 -46.67 -6.73
CA ASP A 315 -0.73 -45.94 -6.64
C ASP A 315 -0.69 -44.70 -5.73
N LYS A 316 0.34 -44.53 -4.89
CA LYS A 316 0.46 -43.40 -3.95
C LYS A 316 1.56 -42.40 -4.29
N ARG A 317 2.29 -42.61 -5.39
CA ARG A 317 3.46 -41.80 -5.75
C ARG A 317 3.13 -40.33 -5.98
N GLY A 318 2.04 -40.02 -6.68
CA GLY A 318 1.65 -38.62 -6.94
C GLY A 318 1.22 -37.85 -5.69
N GLN A 319 0.65 -38.53 -4.69
CA GLN A 319 0.31 -37.91 -3.40
C GLN A 319 1.56 -37.68 -2.55
N ALA A 320 2.49 -38.64 -2.53
CA ALA A 320 3.77 -38.50 -1.84
C ALA A 320 4.62 -37.36 -2.44
N GLU A 321 4.68 -37.25 -3.77
CA GLU A 321 5.37 -36.16 -4.45
C GLU A 321 4.75 -34.80 -4.12
N ALA A 322 3.42 -34.68 -4.15
CA ALA A 322 2.74 -33.45 -3.81
C ALA A 322 2.98 -33.04 -2.34
N PHE A 323 3.00 -34.00 -1.43
CA PHE A 323 3.28 -33.77 -0.01
C PHE A 323 4.73 -33.30 0.20
N GLU A 324 5.71 -34.06 -0.31
CA GLU A 324 7.15 -33.71 -0.19
C GLU A 324 7.43 -32.33 -0.77
N ARG A 325 6.84 -32.00 -1.92
CA ARG A 325 7.00 -30.69 -2.55
C ARG A 325 6.51 -29.54 -1.67
N VAL A 326 5.39 -29.73 -0.97
CA VAL A 326 4.86 -28.71 -0.06
C VAL A 326 5.76 -28.56 1.18
N GLU A 327 6.14 -29.67 1.82
CA GLU A 327 7.02 -29.62 3.00
C GLU A 327 8.39 -29.02 2.70
N LEU A 328 9.04 -29.48 1.63
CA LEU A 328 10.32 -28.93 1.19
C LEU A 328 10.19 -27.47 0.78
N GLY A 329 9.13 -27.10 0.07
CA GLY A 329 8.87 -25.71 -0.32
C GLY A 329 8.77 -24.78 0.89
N ILE A 330 8.05 -25.18 1.93
CA ILE A 330 7.96 -24.41 3.19
C ILE A 330 9.32 -24.33 3.89
N LYS A 331 10.09 -25.42 3.90
CA LYS A 331 11.39 -25.50 4.57
C LYS A 331 12.49 -24.69 3.86
N MET A 332 12.52 -24.70 2.53
CA MET A 332 13.55 -24.04 1.71
C MET A 332 13.28 -22.54 1.50
N ALA A 333 12.00 -22.12 1.58
CA ALA A 333 11.60 -20.73 1.31
C ALA A 333 12.34 -19.69 2.17
N PRO A 334 12.53 -19.85 3.50
CA PRO A 334 13.20 -18.85 4.33
C PRO A 334 14.64 -18.55 3.88
N ASP A 335 15.42 -19.58 3.59
CA ASP A 335 16.82 -19.44 3.16
C ASP A 335 16.91 -18.80 1.78
N PHE A 336 16.04 -19.19 0.85
CA PHE A 336 15.91 -18.56 -0.45
C PHE A 336 15.62 -17.05 -0.33
N TRP A 337 14.62 -16.68 0.48
CA TRP A 337 14.25 -15.27 0.65
C TRP A 337 15.33 -14.46 1.37
N ALA A 338 16.02 -15.03 2.36
CA ALA A 338 17.14 -14.38 3.02
C ALA A 338 18.29 -14.09 2.03
N PHE A 339 18.62 -15.06 1.18
CA PHE A 339 19.63 -14.89 0.14
C PHE A 339 19.22 -13.86 -0.92
N PHE A 340 17.97 -13.92 -1.40
CA PHE A 340 17.42 -12.96 -2.35
C PHE A 340 17.44 -11.52 -1.81
N GLU A 341 17.02 -11.29 -0.55
CA GLU A 341 17.06 -9.95 0.03
C GLU A 341 18.51 -9.47 0.27
N SER A 342 19.45 -10.37 0.58
CA SER A 342 20.88 -10.05 0.64
C SER A 342 21.43 -9.59 -0.72
N LYS A 343 21.11 -10.32 -1.81
CA LYS A 343 21.45 -9.90 -3.19
C LYS A 343 20.95 -8.48 -3.47
N ARG A 344 19.68 -8.20 -3.14
CA ARG A 344 19.05 -6.89 -3.34
C ARG A 344 19.71 -5.79 -2.52
N HIS A 345 19.99 -6.05 -1.25
CA HIS A 345 20.66 -5.09 -0.39
C HIS A 345 22.05 -4.72 -0.93
N ASN A 346 22.86 -5.72 -1.28
CA ASN A 346 24.20 -5.51 -1.82
C ASN A 346 24.17 -4.78 -3.18
N ALA A 347 23.28 -5.18 -4.08
CA ALA A 347 23.06 -4.49 -5.36
C ALA A 347 22.64 -3.02 -5.14
N SER A 348 21.74 -2.79 -4.19
CA SER A 348 21.25 -1.45 -3.84
C SER A 348 22.37 -0.53 -3.34
N GLU A 349 23.23 -1.01 -2.44
CA GLU A 349 24.37 -0.24 -1.93
C GLU A 349 25.36 0.13 -3.05
N LEU A 350 25.64 -0.81 -3.95
CA LEU A 350 26.53 -0.58 -5.10
C LEU A 350 25.95 0.41 -6.10
N LEU A 351 24.64 0.34 -6.38
CA LEU A 351 23.98 1.33 -7.22
C LEU A 351 24.05 2.72 -6.58
N LEU A 352 23.81 2.81 -5.26
CA LEU A 352 23.89 4.07 -4.54
C LEU A 352 25.28 4.70 -4.54
N SER A 353 26.34 3.90 -4.52
CA SER A 353 27.71 4.42 -4.52
C SER A 353 28.20 4.90 -5.89
N HIS A 354 27.51 4.55 -6.98
CA HIS A 354 27.89 4.87 -8.36
C HIS A 354 26.93 5.82 -9.08
N ARG A 355 25.91 6.35 -8.38
CA ARG A 355 25.02 7.37 -8.95
C ARG A 355 25.73 8.71 -9.04
N ASP A 356 25.47 9.46 -10.10
CA ASP A 356 25.89 10.86 -10.18
C ASP A 356 24.91 11.81 -9.46
N ASP A 357 25.19 13.12 -9.53
CA ASP A 357 24.38 14.17 -8.89
C ASP A 357 22.95 14.26 -9.46
N ASP A 358 22.76 13.83 -10.71
CA ASP A 358 21.45 13.73 -11.37
C ASP A 358 20.74 12.39 -11.10
N GLY A 359 21.40 11.50 -10.36
CA GLY A 359 20.92 10.15 -10.03
C GLY A 359 21.08 9.15 -11.16
N HIS A 360 21.75 9.50 -12.26
CA HIS A 360 22.01 8.60 -13.36
C HIS A 360 23.01 7.50 -12.94
N LEU A 361 22.78 6.30 -13.48
CA LEU A 361 23.55 5.11 -13.19
C LEU A 361 24.24 4.63 -14.47
N PRO A 362 25.58 4.46 -14.46
CA PRO A 362 26.30 3.92 -15.61
C PRO A 362 25.81 2.52 -16.00
N ASN A 363 25.57 2.30 -17.29
CA ASN A 363 25.02 1.03 -17.79
C ASN A 363 25.93 -0.17 -17.53
N ASP A 364 27.25 0.04 -17.55
CA ASP A 364 28.26 -0.98 -17.24
C ASP A 364 28.17 -1.44 -15.78
N VAL A 365 27.92 -0.52 -14.84
CA VAL A 365 27.68 -0.85 -13.43
C VAL A 365 26.41 -1.69 -13.30
N VAL A 366 25.31 -1.30 -13.95
CA VAL A 366 24.05 -2.07 -13.91
C VAL A 366 24.23 -3.48 -14.48
N GLN A 367 24.94 -3.61 -15.62
CA GLN A 367 25.23 -4.91 -16.23
C GLN A 367 26.12 -5.79 -15.34
N TRP A 368 27.13 -5.20 -14.70
CA TRP A 368 27.98 -5.92 -13.76
C TRP A 368 27.17 -6.45 -12.58
N ILE A 369 26.33 -5.61 -11.96
CA ILE A 369 25.48 -6.00 -10.83
C ILE A 369 24.49 -7.11 -11.26
N GLU A 370 23.91 -7.02 -12.45
CA GLU A 370 23.02 -8.05 -12.98
C GLU A 370 23.70 -9.41 -13.11
N SER A 371 24.95 -9.44 -13.58
CA SER A 371 25.69 -10.70 -13.70
C SER A 371 26.04 -11.36 -12.37
N HIS A 372 26.07 -10.62 -11.25
CA HIS A 372 26.42 -11.13 -9.92
C HIS A 372 25.20 -11.36 -9.01
N TYR A 373 24.17 -10.52 -9.14
CA TYR A 373 23.02 -10.49 -8.23
C TYR A 373 21.68 -10.73 -8.92
N GLY A 374 21.67 -10.94 -10.24
CA GLY A 374 20.47 -11.18 -11.02
C GLY A 374 19.76 -9.90 -11.47
N ALA A 375 18.91 -10.05 -12.50
CA ALA A 375 18.23 -8.94 -13.15
C ALA A 375 17.32 -8.15 -12.21
N TYR A 376 16.62 -8.82 -11.28
CA TYR A 376 15.72 -8.16 -10.35
C TYR A 376 16.46 -7.19 -9.42
N ALA A 377 17.54 -7.67 -8.79
CA ALA A 377 18.33 -6.88 -7.86
C ALA A 377 19.01 -5.68 -8.55
N ALA A 378 19.50 -5.87 -9.78
CA ALA A 378 20.20 -4.83 -10.54
C ALA A 378 19.27 -3.77 -11.15
N ARG A 379 18.13 -4.18 -11.71
CA ARG A 379 17.36 -3.31 -12.62
C ARG A 379 16.18 -2.60 -11.98
N VAL A 380 15.55 -3.15 -10.93
CA VAL A 380 14.35 -2.54 -10.32
C VAL A 380 14.61 -1.11 -9.84
N ARG A 381 15.72 -0.88 -9.13
CA ARG A 381 16.05 0.46 -8.63
C ARG A 381 16.43 1.41 -9.75
N SER A 382 17.21 0.94 -10.73
CA SER A 382 17.61 1.73 -11.90
C SER A 382 16.41 2.14 -12.75
N ASP A 383 15.47 1.22 -12.99
CA ASP A 383 14.25 1.47 -13.75
C ASP A 383 13.37 2.49 -13.02
N GLY A 384 13.17 2.33 -11.71
CA GLY A 384 12.43 3.30 -10.89
C GLY A 384 13.01 4.72 -10.95
N ILE A 385 14.34 4.87 -10.89
CA ILE A 385 15.03 6.16 -11.04
C ILE A 385 14.79 6.75 -12.44
N SER A 386 14.92 5.93 -13.48
CA SER A 386 14.76 6.38 -14.87
C SER A 386 13.34 6.86 -15.23
N ARG A 387 12.32 6.33 -14.54
CA ARG A 387 10.90 6.64 -14.77
C ARG A 387 10.43 7.92 -14.10
N TRP A 388 11.17 8.42 -13.11
CA TRP A 388 10.75 9.56 -12.32
C TRP A 388 11.79 10.67 -12.33
N ARG A 389 11.39 11.82 -12.87
CA ARG A 389 12.13 13.06 -12.69
C ARG A 389 11.41 13.93 -11.68
N ILE A 390 12.11 14.26 -10.60
CA ILE A 390 11.58 15.13 -9.56
C ILE A 390 11.49 16.55 -10.14
N ASP A 391 10.29 17.14 -10.14
CA ASP A 391 10.08 18.56 -10.43
C ASP A 391 10.56 19.40 -9.22
N LYS A 392 11.87 19.59 -9.13
CA LYS A 392 12.54 20.37 -8.09
C LYS A 392 12.82 21.78 -8.61
N PRO A 393 12.35 22.85 -7.93
CA PRO A 393 12.77 24.21 -8.28
C PRO A 393 14.30 24.35 -8.21
N GLU A 394 14.89 25.10 -9.15
CA GLU A 394 16.35 25.21 -9.32
C GLU A 394 17.09 25.61 -8.02
N LEU A 395 16.55 26.59 -7.28
CA LEU A 395 17.15 27.08 -6.03
C LEU A 395 16.62 26.36 -4.77
N PHE A 396 15.89 25.26 -4.92
CA PHE A 396 15.27 24.57 -3.78
C PHE A 396 16.31 24.14 -2.73
N ASP A 397 17.36 23.42 -3.16
CA ASP A 397 18.39 22.91 -2.24
C ASP A 397 19.15 24.06 -1.58
N HIS A 398 19.45 25.13 -2.33
CA HIS A 398 20.09 26.32 -1.80
C HIS A 398 19.29 26.93 -0.64
N TYR A 399 17.99 27.16 -0.83
CA TYR A 399 17.15 27.76 0.23
C TYR A 399 16.88 26.80 1.38
N LEU A 400 16.74 25.50 1.12
CA LEU A 400 16.63 24.49 2.17
C LEU A 400 17.88 24.49 3.05
N GLN A 401 19.07 24.40 2.46
CA GLN A 401 20.33 24.40 3.19
C GLN A 401 20.56 25.72 3.95
N ARG A 402 20.27 26.87 3.34
CA ARG A 402 20.37 28.18 4.01
C ARG A 402 19.44 28.27 5.21
N ALA A 403 18.20 27.80 5.08
CA ALA A 403 17.24 27.78 6.18
C ALA A 403 17.66 26.81 7.31
N LEU A 404 18.21 25.65 6.98
CA LEU A 404 18.75 24.69 7.96
C LEU A 404 19.99 25.24 8.68
N ALA A 405 20.88 25.93 7.96
CA ALA A 405 22.02 26.62 8.56
C ALA A 405 21.56 27.72 9.53
N MET A 406 20.52 28.50 9.16
CA MET A 406 19.90 29.46 10.07
C MET A 406 19.35 28.76 11.32
N ARG A 407 18.61 27.65 11.17
CA ARG A 407 18.05 26.89 12.30
C ARG A 407 19.10 26.57 13.37
N ASN A 408 20.29 26.16 12.96
CA ASN A 408 21.39 25.77 13.85
C ASN A 408 22.20 26.98 14.36
N GLY A 409 22.18 28.12 13.65
CA GLY A 409 22.88 29.34 14.06
C GLY A 409 22.24 30.03 15.25
N SER A 410 23.03 30.52 16.22
CA SER A 410 22.56 31.15 17.47
C SER A 410 21.93 32.55 17.28
N GLY A 411 22.28 33.27 16.20
CA GLY A 411 21.91 34.67 15.96
C GLY A 411 20.73 34.93 15.03
N VAL A 412 19.86 33.95 14.76
CA VAL A 412 18.71 34.18 13.85
C VAL A 412 17.77 35.24 14.40
N THR A 413 17.45 36.23 13.57
CA THR A 413 16.50 37.30 13.87
C THR A 413 15.23 37.14 13.04
N LEU A 414 14.12 37.71 13.51
CA LEU A 414 12.87 37.71 12.75
C LEU A 414 13.02 38.40 11.39
N SER A 415 13.77 39.51 11.33
CA SER A 415 14.05 40.20 10.07
C SER A 415 14.79 39.31 9.07
N ALA A 416 15.79 38.54 9.52
CA ALA A 416 16.50 37.62 8.63
C ALA A 416 15.58 36.51 8.08
N VAL A 417 14.63 36.02 8.91
CA VAL A 417 13.64 35.03 8.48
C VAL A 417 12.66 35.61 7.46
N GLU A 418 12.21 36.86 7.64
CA GLU A 418 11.34 37.51 6.65
C GLU A 418 12.07 37.80 5.33
N THR A 419 13.35 38.21 5.39
CA THR A 419 14.18 38.37 4.18
C THR A 419 14.31 37.05 3.44
N LEU A 420 14.65 35.96 4.13
CA LEU A 420 14.72 34.63 3.54
C LEU A 420 13.37 34.23 2.91
N HIS A 421 12.27 34.47 3.61
CA HIS A 421 10.93 34.13 3.11
C HIS A 421 10.56 34.92 1.84
N ALA A 422 10.92 36.20 1.77
CA ALA A 422 10.71 37.02 0.57
C ALA A 422 11.52 36.49 -0.62
N GLU A 423 12.80 36.17 -0.40
CA GLU A 423 13.66 35.56 -1.42
C GLU A 423 13.14 34.20 -1.90
N MET A 424 12.70 33.33 -0.96
CA MET A 424 12.07 32.05 -1.28
C MET A 424 10.80 32.21 -2.11
N LYS A 425 10.00 33.26 -1.87
CA LYS A 425 8.82 33.57 -2.68
C LYS A 425 9.20 33.96 -4.10
N SER A 426 10.18 34.86 -4.24
CA SER A 426 10.69 35.27 -5.55
C SER A 426 11.28 34.10 -6.35
N ALA A 427 11.84 33.10 -5.67
CA ALA A 427 12.36 31.87 -6.29
C ALA A 427 11.32 30.75 -6.48
N GLY A 428 10.05 30.94 -6.09
CA GLY A 428 9.01 29.90 -6.20
C GLY A 428 9.16 28.72 -5.24
N VAL A 429 9.99 28.85 -4.20
CA VAL A 429 10.30 27.77 -3.22
C VAL A 429 9.41 27.86 -1.97
N ALA A 430 8.95 29.06 -1.60
CA ALA A 430 8.25 29.30 -0.33
C ALA A 430 7.02 28.41 -0.11
N GLU A 431 6.25 28.13 -1.16
CA GLU A 431 5.03 27.31 -1.08
C GLU A 431 5.31 25.83 -0.81
N ARG A 432 6.51 25.35 -1.14
CA ARG A 432 6.94 23.95 -0.95
C ARG A 432 7.59 23.72 0.42
N LEU A 433 8.13 24.77 1.05
CA LEU A 433 8.76 24.74 2.38
C LEU A 433 8.09 25.67 3.41
N PRO A 434 6.75 25.81 3.47
CA PRO A 434 6.11 26.80 4.33
C PRO A 434 6.27 26.45 5.81
N TRP A 435 6.39 25.16 6.13
CA TRP A 435 6.66 24.69 7.49
C TRP A 435 8.00 25.19 8.03
N LEU A 436 9.02 25.31 7.17
CA LEU A 436 10.38 25.69 7.59
C LEU A 436 10.47 27.16 8.00
N VAL A 437 9.75 28.04 7.31
CA VAL A 437 9.67 29.47 7.68
C VAL A 437 8.98 29.63 9.04
N HIS A 438 7.86 28.94 9.26
CA HIS A 438 7.19 28.95 10.56
C HIS A 438 8.05 28.34 11.66
N TRP A 439 8.83 27.31 11.34
CA TRP A 439 9.76 26.70 12.27
C TRP A 439 10.84 27.70 12.72
N LEU A 440 11.47 28.42 11.79
CA LEU A 440 12.46 29.45 12.12
C LEU A 440 11.87 30.57 12.98
N LYS A 441 10.64 31.04 12.69
CA LYS A 441 9.95 32.02 13.54
C LYS A 441 9.71 31.49 14.95
N GLY A 442 9.31 30.22 15.07
CA GLY A 442 9.16 29.53 16.34
C GLY A 442 10.47 29.47 17.14
N ILE A 443 11.60 29.21 16.48
CA ILE A 443 12.93 29.22 17.12
C ILE A 443 13.31 30.61 17.63
N VAL A 444 13.06 31.67 16.85
CA VAL A 444 13.34 33.06 17.28
C VAL A 444 12.56 33.41 18.55
N SER A 445 11.26 33.11 18.60
CA SER A 445 10.43 33.34 19.79
C SER A 445 10.85 32.45 20.97
N TYR A 446 11.13 31.18 20.71
CA TYR A 446 11.57 30.22 21.73
C TYR A 446 12.86 30.66 22.44
N ARG A 447 13.85 31.15 21.68
CA ARG A 447 15.12 31.64 22.25
C ARG A 447 14.97 32.91 23.10
N LYS A 448 13.88 33.65 22.90
CA LYS A 448 13.49 34.80 23.75
C LYS A 448 12.61 34.38 24.93
N GLU A 449 12.40 33.08 25.13
CA GLU A 449 11.49 32.51 26.12
C GLU A 449 10.02 32.97 25.96
N ASP A 450 9.66 33.51 24.79
CA ASP A 450 8.29 33.83 24.41
C ASP A 450 7.60 32.55 23.89
N TYR A 451 7.26 31.67 24.83
CA TYR A 451 6.66 30.38 24.53
C TYR A 451 5.26 30.48 23.93
N ASP A 452 4.50 31.54 24.24
CA ASP A 452 3.17 31.74 23.68
C ASP A 452 3.24 32.03 22.17
N SER A 453 4.08 32.98 21.74
CA SER A 453 4.30 33.24 20.31
C SER A 453 4.95 32.03 19.62
N ALA A 454 5.93 31.39 20.28
CA ALA A 454 6.56 30.19 19.75
C ALA A 454 5.53 29.08 19.51
N SER A 455 4.57 28.89 20.42
CA SER A 455 3.56 27.83 20.33
C SER A 455 2.70 27.94 19.07
N SER A 456 2.32 29.17 18.69
CA SER A 456 1.53 29.44 17.48
C SER A 456 2.32 29.10 16.21
N HIS A 457 3.59 29.49 16.16
CA HIS A 457 4.48 29.20 15.05
C HIS A 457 4.81 27.71 14.94
N TYR A 458 5.18 27.05 16.04
CA TYR A 458 5.44 25.61 16.04
C TYR A 458 4.20 24.80 15.71
N ALA A 459 3.01 25.19 16.16
CA ALA A 459 1.76 24.52 15.78
C ALA A 459 1.52 24.60 14.27
N THR A 460 1.74 25.77 13.67
CA THR A 460 1.60 25.96 12.22
C THR A 460 2.67 25.17 11.45
N ALA A 461 3.93 25.24 11.89
CA ALA A 461 5.04 24.49 11.31
C ALA A 461 4.79 22.98 11.36
N PHE A 462 4.41 22.45 12.53
CA PHE A 462 4.07 21.05 12.72
C PHE A 462 2.97 20.64 11.75
N GLN A 463 1.84 21.34 11.74
CA GLN A 463 0.74 21.00 10.83
C GLN A 463 1.19 20.98 9.38
N LEU A 464 1.93 21.97 8.89
CA LEU A 464 2.42 22.01 7.52
C LEU A 464 3.45 20.91 7.19
N ALA A 465 4.23 20.49 8.19
CA ALA A 465 5.30 19.50 8.05
C ALA A 465 4.83 18.05 8.13
N LYS A 466 3.64 17.80 8.74
CA LYS A 466 3.02 16.46 8.77
C LYS A 466 2.89 15.99 7.32
N TYR A 467 3.65 14.94 6.97
CA TYR A 467 3.71 14.34 5.63
C TYR A 467 4.52 15.10 4.57
N SER A 468 5.37 16.07 4.94
CA SER A 468 6.23 16.82 3.99
C SER A 468 7.67 16.99 4.45
N ALA A 469 7.96 16.95 5.75
CA ALA A 469 9.31 17.27 6.25
C ALA A 469 10.29 16.09 6.32
N GLY A 470 9.87 14.85 6.01
CA GLY A 470 10.76 13.67 6.03
C GLY A 470 11.53 13.48 7.35
N ASP A 471 12.83 13.27 7.23
CA ASP A 471 13.78 13.08 8.34
C ASP A 471 13.81 14.25 9.36
N LEU A 472 13.51 15.46 8.90
CA LEU A 472 13.41 16.65 9.76
C LEU A 472 12.20 16.64 10.70
N GLN A 473 11.24 15.71 10.51
CA GLN A 473 10.08 15.58 11.38
C GLN A 473 10.48 15.32 12.83
N TYR A 474 11.52 14.51 13.07
CA TYR A 474 11.96 14.20 14.44
C TYR A 474 12.25 15.46 15.26
N SER A 475 13.07 16.37 14.71
CA SER A 475 13.47 17.58 15.42
C SER A 475 12.30 18.54 15.58
N LEU A 476 11.52 18.77 14.52
CA LEU A 476 10.39 19.68 14.55
C LEU A 476 9.30 19.21 15.53
N VAL A 477 8.95 17.93 15.52
CA VAL A 477 7.91 17.36 16.40
C VAL A 477 8.32 17.50 17.86
N ASN A 478 9.57 17.19 18.20
CA ASN A 478 10.01 17.27 19.59
C ASN A 478 10.07 18.73 20.10
N GLN A 479 10.46 19.68 19.27
CA GLN A 479 10.41 21.11 19.63
C GLN A 479 8.97 21.60 19.77
N TYR A 480 8.07 21.21 18.85
CA TYR A 480 6.66 21.48 18.96
C TYR A 480 6.07 20.96 20.27
N LEU A 481 6.29 19.67 20.58
CA LEU A 481 5.77 19.04 21.79
C LEU A 481 6.27 19.72 23.07
N GLU A 482 7.54 20.12 23.11
CA GLU A 482 8.09 20.83 24.25
C GLU A 482 7.40 22.18 24.48
N VAL A 483 7.24 23.00 23.44
CA VAL A 483 6.58 24.32 23.56
C VAL A 483 5.10 24.19 23.93
N ILE A 484 4.41 23.19 23.38
CA ILE A 484 3.02 22.89 23.73
C ILE A 484 2.90 22.44 25.20
N ALA A 485 3.90 21.73 25.73
CA ALA A 485 3.95 21.38 27.15
C ALA A 485 4.16 22.61 28.04
N LYS A 486 5.12 23.48 27.70
CA LYS A 486 5.41 24.73 28.44
C LYS A 486 4.22 25.70 28.47
N THR A 487 3.44 25.75 27.39
CA THR A 487 2.20 26.56 27.30
C THR A 487 0.95 25.84 27.83
N LYS A 488 1.12 24.71 28.54
CA LYS A 488 0.06 23.95 29.21
C LYS A 488 -1.07 23.47 28.28
N GLN A 489 -0.76 23.16 27.02
CA GLN A 489 -1.73 22.74 26.00
C GLN A 489 -1.86 21.21 25.88
N TRP A 490 -2.35 20.55 26.94
CA TRP A 490 -2.43 19.07 27.05
C TRP A 490 -3.05 18.35 25.85
N ARG A 491 -4.22 18.82 25.35
CA ARG A 491 -4.93 18.14 24.25
C ARG A 491 -4.08 18.07 22.98
N ARG A 492 -3.42 19.17 22.64
CA ARG A 492 -2.53 19.26 21.46
C ARG A 492 -1.28 18.42 21.64
N PHE A 493 -0.70 18.42 22.85
CA PHE A 493 0.45 17.58 23.17
C PHE A 493 0.14 16.10 22.92
N LYS A 494 -0.97 15.63 23.49
CA LYS A 494 -1.43 14.25 23.35
C LYS A 494 -1.67 13.86 21.89
N GLN A 495 -2.30 14.74 21.10
CA GLN A 495 -2.50 14.51 19.66
C GLN A 495 -1.16 14.46 18.90
N GLY A 496 -0.21 15.35 19.21
CA GLY A 496 1.12 15.35 18.61
C GLY A 496 1.90 14.06 18.90
N VAL A 497 1.88 13.59 20.15
CA VAL A 497 2.53 12.33 20.55
C VAL A 497 1.91 11.14 19.81
N ARG A 498 0.57 11.05 19.75
CA ARG A 498 -0.13 9.98 19.03
C ARG A 498 0.22 9.94 17.54
N TRP A 499 0.37 11.10 16.92
CA TRP A 499 0.81 11.19 15.52
C TRP A 499 2.28 10.78 15.34
N ALA A 500 3.16 11.21 16.24
CA ALA A 500 4.57 10.82 16.21
C ALA A 500 4.73 9.30 16.35
N ASN A 501 4.04 8.69 17.32
CA ASN A 501 4.09 7.24 17.54
C ASN A 501 3.58 6.45 16.33
N TYR A 502 2.53 6.93 15.66
CA TYR A 502 2.01 6.28 14.46
C TYR A 502 3.06 6.21 13.34
N LEU A 503 3.83 7.29 13.12
CA LEU A 503 4.93 7.29 12.14
C LEU A 503 6.24 6.71 12.70
N ASP A 504 6.21 6.09 13.87
CA ASP A 504 7.40 5.56 14.55
C ASP A 504 8.49 6.65 14.73
N ILE A 505 8.07 7.85 15.10
CA ILE A 505 8.96 8.98 15.39
C ILE A 505 9.15 9.05 16.91
N PRO A 506 10.37 8.82 17.42
CA PRO A 506 10.61 8.82 18.86
C PRO A 506 10.35 10.19 19.49
N VAL A 507 9.55 10.20 20.56
CA VAL A 507 9.31 11.39 21.39
C VAL A 507 10.26 11.39 22.59
N ARG A 508 10.97 12.50 22.83
CA ARG A 508 11.87 12.65 23.99
C ARG A 508 11.10 12.37 25.28
N TRP A 509 11.76 11.68 26.21
CA TRP A 509 11.18 11.21 27.48
C TRP A 509 10.08 10.15 27.38
N LEU A 510 9.73 9.72 26.15
CA LEU A 510 8.80 8.63 25.87
C LEU A 510 9.42 7.49 25.04
N ARG A 511 10.52 7.75 24.31
CA ARG A 511 11.13 6.85 23.30
C ARG A 511 11.34 5.39 23.74
N ASP A 512 11.62 5.16 25.03
CA ASP A 512 11.95 3.84 25.58
C ASP A 512 10.76 3.24 26.35
N LYS A 513 9.56 3.79 26.18
CA LYS A 513 8.34 3.41 26.92
C LYS A 513 7.15 3.26 26.00
N GLU A 514 6.25 2.34 26.34
CA GLU A 514 4.96 2.25 25.69
C GLU A 514 4.15 3.55 25.89
N PRO A 515 3.49 4.10 24.87
CA PRO A 515 2.80 5.38 24.94
C PRO A 515 1.44 5.31 25.66
N THR A 516 1.43 4.80 26.89
CA THR A 516 0.26 4.80 27.78
C THR A 516 -0.11 6.22 28.21
N GLU A 517 -1.36 6.43 28.64
CA GLU A 517 -1.83 7.73 29.11
C GLU A 517 -0.93 8.30 30.23
N GLU A 518 -0.48 7.43 31.13
CA GLU A 518 0.43 7.76 32.22
C GLU A 518 1.81 8.21 31.70
N ASN A 519 2.42 7.45 30.79
CA ASN A 519 3.72 7.79 30.22
C ASN A 519 3.68 9.08 29.39
N ILE A 520 2.59 9.34 28.66
CA ILE A 520 2.38 10.60 27.94
C ILE A 520 2.23 11.77 28.92
N ARG A 521 1.49 11.60 30.03
CA ARG A 521 1.37 12.62 31.08
C ARG A 521 2.70 12.93 31.75
N ASN A 522 3.50 11.90 32.05
CA ASN A 522 4.82 12.07 32.63
C ASN A 522 5.73 12.85 31.69
N SER A 523 5.74 12.51 30.40
CA SER A 523 6.52 13.23 29.38
C SER A 523 6.08 14.69 29.26
N TYR A 524 4.77 14.95 29.29
CA TYR A 524 4.21 16.31 29.28
C TYR A 524 4.65 17.13 30.50
N GLY A 525 4.62 16.52 31.69
CA GLY A 525 5.08 17.16 32.92
C GLY A 525 6.56 17.53 32.86
N ILE A 526 7.42 16.62 32.40
CA ILE A 526 8.87 16.85 32.26
C ILE A 526 9.17 17.93 31.23
N LEU A 527 8.58 17.84 30.03
CA LEU A 527 8.81 18.80 28.95
C LEU A 527 8.26 20.20 29.27
N GLY A 528 7.25 20.28 30.15
CA GLY A 528 6.69 21.56 30.61
C GLY A 528 7.55 22.30 31.62
N LEU A 529 8.63 21.70 32.15
CA LEU A 529 9.54 22.35 33.08
C LEU A 529 10.34 23.46 32.38
N GLU A 530 10.50 24.61 33.02
CA GLU A 530 11.25 25.75 32.46
C GLU A 530 12.69 25.37 32.11
N LYS A 531 13.38 24.63 32.99
CA LYS A 531 14.79 24.23 32.84
C LYS A 531 15.05 23.15 31.78
N ILE A 532 14.01 22.51 31.25
CA ILE A 532 14.15 21.53 30.17
C ILE A 532 14.08 22.26 28.85
N HIS A 533 15.17 22.21 28.09
CA HIS A 533 15.24 22.76 26.75
C HIS A 533 15.54 21.67 25.72
N TYR A 534 15.01 21.86 24.52
CA TYR A 534 15.47 21.15 23.34
C TYR A 534 16.83 21.72 22.96
N PHE A 535 17.89 20.95 23.15
CA PHE A 535 19.22 21.34 22.68
C PHE A 535 19.15 21.52 21.16
N LEU A 536 19.32 22.77 20.73
CA LEU A 536 19.63 23.11 19.35
C LEU A 536 21.05 22.57 19.10
N MET A 537 21.18 21.42 18.44
CA MET A 537 22.44 21.09 17.76
C MET A 537 22.60 21.97 16.54
#